data_AF-A0A7J6NVN8-F1
#
_entry.id   AF-A0A7J6NVN8-F1
#
_cell.length_a   1.000
_cell.length_b   1.000
_cell.length_c   1.000
_cell.angle_alpha   90.00
_cell.angle_beta   90.00
_cell.angle_gamma   90.00
#
_symmetry.space_group_name_H-M   'P 1'
#
loop_
_entity.id
_entity.type
_entity.pdbx_description
1 polymer ?
#
loop_
_entity_poly.entity_id
_entity_poly.type
_entity_poly.pdbx_seq_one_letter_code
_entity_poly.pdbx_strand_id
1 'polypeptide(L)'
;MDQQQQVDDIRVAAMDHHFTIDDEKFMRIAISAAQHAYDNDEVPVGCAFVSKDGSEVLATAANETNHTRNATRHAELVATDKIFAKDESCSCLRGATLYVTVEPCVMCAAALHILGIGRVVYGCGNDRFGGTGSVYRI
;
A
#
# COMPACT_ATOMS: atom_id res chain seq x y z
N MET A 1 -27.76 2.45 -33.92
CA MET A 1 -27.14 2.85 -32.65
C MET A 1 -27.22 1.65 -31.74
N ASP A 2 -26.14 0.87 -31.76
CA ASP A 2 -26.10 -0.47 -31.20
C ASP A 2 -25.99 -0.39 -29.67
N GLN A 3 -27.00 -0.92 -28.97
CA GLN A 3 -27.04 -0.95 -27.51
C GLN A 3 -25.87 -1.75 -26.93
N GLN A 4 -25.28 -2.66 -27.73
CA GLN A 4 -24.10 -3.43 -27.35
C GLN A 4 -22.87 -2.53 -27.13
N GLN A 5 -22.68 -1.53 -27.99
CA GLN A 5 -21.52 -0.62 -27.91
C GLN A 5 -21.63 0.35 -26.72
N GLN A 6 -22.85 0.71 -26.32
CA GLN A 6 -23.09 1.55 -25.14
C GLN A 6 -22.90 0.76 -23.82
N VAL A 7 -23.12 -0.55 -23.81
CA VAL A 7 -22.87 -1.43 -22.65
C VAL A 7 -21.37 -1.70 -22.50
N ASP A 8 -20.64 -1.81 -23.60
CA ASP A 8 -19.18 -1.97 -23.59
C ASP A 8 -18.46 -0.69 -23.09
N ASP A 9 -18.92 0.50 -23.47
CA ASP A 9 -18.39 1.78 -22.94
C ASP A 9 -18.67 1.98 -21.44
N ILE A 10 -19.82 1.50 -20.93
CA ILE A 10 -20.14 1.54 -19.49
C ILE A 10 -19.23 0.60 -18.68
N ARG A 11 -18.77 -0.51 -19.27
CA ARG A 11 -17.86 -1.46 -18.62
C ARG A 11 -16.42 -0.95 -18.53
N VAL A 12 -15.97 -0.14 -19.49
CA VAL A 12 -14.63 0.47 -19.45
C VAL A 12 -14.53 1.54 -18.37
N ALA A 13 -15.65 2.20 -18.00
CA ALA A 13 -15.68 3.19 -16.92
C ALA A 13 -15.62 2.58 -15.50
N ALA A 14 -15.69 1.25 -15.36
CA ALA A 14 -15.59 0.55 -14.09
C ALA A 14 -14.16 0.04 -13.88
N MET A 15 -13.38 0.82 -13.13
CA MET A 15 -12.06 0.49 -12.56
C MET A 15 -10.90 0.47 -13.57
N ASP A 16 -10.30 1.65 -13.78
CA ASP A 16 -8.98 1.80 -14.39
C ASP A 16 -7.90 1.16 -13.48
N HIS A 17 -7.83 -0.17 -13.46
CA HIS A 17 -6.77 -0.96 -12.85
C HIS A 17 -5.52 -0.98 -13.75
N HIS A 18 -5.13 0.16 -14.30
CA HIS A 18 -3.97 0.23 -15.19
C HIS A 18 -2.68 0.23 -14.36
N PHE A 19 -2.01 -0.91 -14.34
CA PHE A 19 -0.66 -1.02 -13.80
C PHE A 19 0.33 -0.35 -14.75
N THR A 20 1.12 0.58 -14.24
CA THR A 20 2.07 1.40 -15.00
C THR A 20 3.51 0.91 -14.81
N ILE A 21 4.44 1.37 -15.66
CA ILE A 21 5.88 1.10 -15.47
C ILE A 21 6.38 1.70 -14.15
N ASP A 22 5.82 2.83 -13.73
CA ASP A 22 6.15 3.44 -12.44
C ASP A 22 5.70 2.56 -11.26
N ASP A 23 4.58 1.85 -11.39
CA ASP A 23 4.13 0.91 -10.36
C ASP A 23 5.14 -0.22 -10.15
N GLU A 24 5.73 -0.74 -11.24
CA GLU A 24 6.80 -1.75 -11.15
C GLU A 24 8.01 -1.19 -10.41
N LYS A 25 8.45 0.03 -10.75
CA LYS A 25 9.58 0.70 -10.12
C LYS A 25 9.37 0.85 -8.61
N PHE A 26 8.21 1.33 -8.18
CA PHE A 26 7.92 1.53 -6.76
C PHE A 26 7.70 0.20 -6.02
N MET A 27 7.10 -0.80 -6.67
CA MET A 27 6.97 -2.14 -6.09
C MET A 27 8.34 -2.79 -5.87
N ARG A 28 9.33 -2.57 -6.77
CA ARG A 28 10.71 -3.05 -6.56
C ARG A 28 11.36 -2.43 -5.31
N ILE A 29 11.04 -1.18 -4.99
CA ILE A 29 11.49 -0.53 -3.75
C ILE A 29 10.85 -1.23 -2.54
N ALA A 30 9.55 -1.52 -2.59
CA ALA A 30 8.86 -2.26 -1.53
C ALA A 30 9.42 -3.68 -1.34
N ILE A 31 9.75 -4.39 -2.42
CA ILE A 31 10.39 -5.71 -2.39
C ILE A 31 11.78 -5.65 -1.74
N SER A 32 12.56 -4.61 -2.02
CA SER A 32 13.86 -4.40 -1.36
C SER A 32 13.71 -4.25 0.17
N ALA A 33 12.69 -3.50 0.61
CA ALA A 33 12.37 -3.39 2.03
C ALA A 33 11.89 -4.72 2.63
N ALA A 34 11.10 -5.51 1.88
CA ALA A 34 10.67 -6.84 2.32
C ALA A 34 11.86 -7.81 2.48
N GLN A 35 12.84 -7.72 1.58
CA GLN A 35 14.08 -8.48 1.70
C GLN A 35 14.85 -8.10 2.98
N HIS A 36 14.93 -6.81 3.31
CA HIS A 36 15.51 -6.38 4.57
C HIS A 36 14.76 -6.96 5.79
N ALA A 37 13.43 -7.00 5.79
CA ALA A 37 12.68 -7.67 6.86
C ALA A 37 13.04 -9.17 6.95
N TYR A 38 13.08 -9.86 5.82
CA TYR A 38 13.47 -11.27 5.78
C TYR A 38 14.87 -11.51 6.38
N ASP A 39 15.85 -10.68 6.00
CA ASP A 39 17.23 -10.79 6.46
C ASP A 39 17.40 -10.47 7.97
N ASN A 40 16.39 -9.85 8.58
CA ASN A 40 16.35 -9.49 10.00
C ASN A 40 15.32 -10.32 10.81
N ASP A 41 14.95 -11.51 10.33
CA ASP A 41 14.01 -12.43 10.98
C ASP A 41 12.61 -11.82 11.26
N GLU A 42 12.14 -10.91 10.40
CA GLU A 42 10.78 -10.36 10.42
C GLU A 42 9.90 -11.03 9.35
N VAL A 43 8.58 -10.84 9.47
CA VAL A 43 7.66 -11.20 8.37
C VAL A 43 8.03 -10.38 7.13
N PRO A 44 8.25 -11.00 5.95
CA PRO A 44 8.81 -10.33 4.77
C PRO A 44 7.78 -9.45 4.05
N VAL A 45 7.31 -8.41 4.74
CA VAL A 45 6.42 -7.38 4.23
C VAL A 45 7.18 -6.07 4.22
N GLY A 46 7.36 -5.51 3.04
CA GLY A 46 7.91 -4.19 2.79
C GLY A 46 6.91 -3.31 2.04
N CYS A 47 7.05 -1.99 2.22
CA CYS A 47 6.22 -0.99 1.56
C CYS A 47 6.98 0.30 1.21
N ALA A 48 6.39 1.07 0.29
CA ALA A 48 6.81 2.41 -0.09
C ALA A 48 5.58 3.32 -0.25
N PHE A 49 5.59 4.47 0.43
CA PHE A 49 4.64 5.55 0.20
C PHE A 49 5.19 6.53 -0.85
N VAL A 50 4.38 6.85 -1.84
CA VAL A 50 4.73 7.75 -2.94
C VAL A 50 3.74 8.90 -2.96
N SER A 51 4.25 10.12 -3.17
CA SER A 51 3.45 11.34 -3.26
C SER A 51 2.33 11.21 -4.31
N LYS A 52 1.25 11.98 -4.12
CA LYS A 52 0.07 11.93 -4.98
C LYS A 52 0.37 12.15 -6.48
N ASP A 53 1.36 12.96 -6.78
CA ASP A 53 1.82 13.26 -8.14
C ASP A 53 2.84 12.23 -8.69
N GLY A 54 3.21 11.22 -7.89
CA GLY A 54 4.16 10.18 -8.28
C GLY A 54 5.63 10.63 -8.29
N SER A 55 5.94 11.85 -7.86
CA SER A 55 7.28 12.45 -8.03
C SER A 55 8.28 12.02 -6.95
N GLU A 56 7.81 11.70 -5.73
CA GLU A 56 8.67 11.47 -4.56
C GLU A 56 8.26 10.23 -3.75
N VAL A 57 9.25 9.46 -3.29
CA VAL A 57 9.06 8.44 -2.26
C VAL A 57 9.15 9.08 -0.87
N LEU A 58 8.00 9.18 -0.18
CA LEU A 58 7.87 9.82 1.12
C LEU A 58 8.58 9.01 2.23
N ALA A 59 8.37 7.70 2.21
CA ALA A 59 9.03 6.76 3.10
C ALA A 59 9.00 5.32 2.56
N THR A 60 9.97 4.54 3.04
CA THR A 60 10.01 3.08 2.89
C THR A 60 10.12 2.44 4.27
N ALA A 61 9.49 1.30 4.44
CA ALA A 61 9.58 0.52 5.67
C ALA A 61 9.29 -0.96 5.43
N ALA A 62 9.62 -1.76 6.43
CA ALA A 62 9.28 -3.16 6.50
C ALA A 62 8.67 -3.46 7.88
N ASN A 63 8.16 -4.67 8.10
CA ASN A 63 7.72 -5.09 9.43
C ASN A 63 8.88 -5.00 10.44
N GLU A 64 8.55 -4.54 11.64
CA GLU A 64 9.46 -4.45 12.79
C GLU A 64 8.82 -5.06 14.04
N THR A 65 7.92 -6.03 13.86
CA THR A 65 7.12 -6.64 14.92
C THR A 65 7.95 -7.38 15.97
N ASN A 66 8.95 -8.15 15.53
CA ASN A 66 9.85 -8.90 16.40
C ASN A 66 10.87 -7.97 17.05
N HIS A 67 11.47 -7.06 16.28
CA HIS A 67 12.46 -6.10 16.73
C HIS A 67 11.91 -5.19 17.84
N THR A 68 10.72 -4.63 17.62
CA THR A 68 10.08 -3.71 18.57
C THR A 68 9.27 -4.43 19.65
N ARG A 69 9.08 -5.75 19.52
CA ARG A 69 8.17 -6.56 20.36
C ARG A 69 6.77 -5.98 20.42
N ASN A 70 6.32 -5.39 19.33
CA ASN A 70 5.00 -4.80 19.20
C ASN A 70 4.33 -5.32 17.93
N ALA A 71 3.26 -6.09 18.11
CA ALA A 71 2.50 -6.72 17.03
C ALA A 71 1.88 -5.71 16.04
N THR A 72 1.75 -4.43 16.41
CA THR A 72 1.20 -3.41 15.49
C THR A 72 2.24 -2.82 14.54
N ARG A 73 3.53 -3.14 14.68
CA ARG A 73 4.61 -2.56 13.85
C ARG A 73 4.73 -3.23 12.48
N HIS A 74 3.62 -3.22 11.74
CA HIS A 74 3.57 -3.59 10.33
C HIS A 74 4.21 -2.52 9.45
N ALA A 75 4.69 -2.91 8.28
CA ALA A 75 5.38 -2.04 7.33
C ALA A 75 4.63 -0.73 7.07
N GLU A 76 3.31 -0.79 6.88
CA GLU A 76 2.49 0.39 6.59
C GLU A 76 2.50 1.38 7.76
N LEU A 77 2.38 0.88 9.00
CA LEU A 77 2.37 1.72 10.20
C LEU A 77 3.76 2.27 10.55
N VAL A 78 4.81 1.47 10.33
CA VAL A 78 6.20 1.93 10.48
C VAL A 78 6.51 3.04 9.48
N ALA A 79 6.07 2.91 8.22
CA ALA A 79 6.29 3.94 7.22
C ALA A 79 5.51 5.24 7.52
N THR A 80 4.26 5.16 8.02
CA THR A 80 3.53 6.35 8.45
C THR A 80 4.23 7.07 9.60
N ASP A 81 4.77 6.35 10.59
CA ASP A 81 5.54 6.98 11.68
C ASP A 81 6.78 7.71 11.15
N LYS A 82 7.49 7.14 10.18
CA LYS A 82 8.64 7.80 9.53
C LYS A 82 8.24 9.07 8.78
N ILE A 83 7.03 9.14 8.24
CA ILE A 83 6.51 10.33 7.57
C ILE A 83 6.13 11.38 8.62
N PHE A 84 5.44 10.98 9.69
CA PHE A 84 5.02 11.89 10.76
C PHE A 84 6.20 12.50 11.52
N ALA A 85 7.31 11.77 11.63
CA ALA A 85 8.55 12.29 12.18
C ALA A 85 9.18 13.43 11.34
N LYS A 86 8.82 13.55 10.05
CA LYS A 86 9.28 14.61 9.15
C LYS A 86 8.27 15.75 9.00
N ASP A 87 6.97 15.43 9.02
CA ASP A 87 5.86 16.37 8.85
C ASP A 87 4.66 15.94 9.73
N GLU A 88 4.46 16.66 10.84
CA GLU A 88 3.38 16.41 11.79
C GLU A 88 1.98 16.65 11.19
N SER A 89 1.85 17.41 10.11
CA SER A 89 0.55 17.72 9.50
C SER A 89 -0.04 16.53 8.75
N CYS A 90 0.78 15.55 8.39
CA CYS A 90 0.43 14.37 7.60
C CYS A 90 -0.20 14.70 6.24
N SER A 91 -0.11 15.95 5.78
CA SER A 91 -0.81 16.43 4.60
C SER A 91 -0.32 15.74 3.32
N CYS A 92 0.95 15.33 3.29
CA CYS A 92 1.58 14.61 2.19
C CYS A 92 1.01 13.19 1.96
N LEU A 93 0.39 12.57 2.96
CA LEU A 93 -0.22 11.23 2.81
C LEU A 93 -1.58 11.27 2.11
N ARG A 94 -2.31 12.39 2.19
CA ARG A 94 -3.65 12.47 1.62
C ARG A 94 -3.60 12.37 0.10
N GLY A 95 -4.18 11.30 -0.43
CA GLY A 95 -4.13 10.96 -1.86
C GLY A 95 -2.81 10.35 -2.33
N ALA A 96 -1.88 10.06 -1.42
CA ALA A 96 -0.66 9.31 -1.73
C ALA A 96 -0.99 7.89 -2.23
N THR A 97 -0.01 7.26 -2.90
CA THR A 97 -0.09 5.86 -3.30
C THR A 97 0.81 5.01 -2.40
N LEU A 98 0.26 3.93 -1.86
CA LEU A 98 1.00 2.89 -1.16
C LEU A 98 1.33 1.74 -2.11
N TYR A 99 2.61 1.36 -2.17
CA TYR A 99 3.05 0.09 -2.76
C TYR A 99 3.46 -0.84 -1.64
N VAL A 100 2.86 -2.02 -1.54
CA VAL A 100 3.11 -2.97 -0.46
C VAL A 100 3.22 -4.40 -1.00
N THR A 101 4.15 -5.18 -0.48
CA THR A 101 4.42 -6.54 -1.02
C THR A 101 3.28 -7.54 -0.78
N VAL A 102 2.51 -7.35 0.29
CA VAL A 102 1.37 -8.19 0.68
C VAL A 102 0.15 -7.30 0.91
N GLU A 103 -1.04 -7.80 0.58
CA GLU A 103 -2.30 -7.11 0.84
C GLU A 103 -2.40 -6.63 2.30
N PRO A 104 -2.70 -5.33 2.53
CA PRO A 104 -2.86 -4.79 3.87
C PRO A 104 -3.87 -5.60 4.69
N CYS A 105 -3.52 -5.90 5.93
CA CYS A 105 -4.47 -6.55 6.83
C CYS A 105 -5.61 -5.59 7.23
N VAL A 106 -6.66 -6.10 7.87
CA VAL A 106 -7.79 -5.28 8.37
C VAL A 106 -7.34 -4.04 9.16
N MET A 107 -6.35 -4.20 10.04
CA MET A 107 -5.80 -3.08 10.83
C MET A 107 -5.16 -2.02 9.93
N CYS A 108 -4.26 -2.41 9.03
CA CYS A 108 -3.57 -1.50 8.14
C CYS A 108 -4.55 -0.84 7.15
N ALA A 109 -5.47 -1.61 6.57
CA ALA A 109 -6.50 -1.10 5.66
C ALA A 109 -7.35 0.00 6.32
N ALA A 110 -7.80 -0.21 7.56
CA ALA A 110 -8.54 0.81 8.30
C ALA A 110 -7.69 2.07 8.58
N ALA A 111 -6.42 1.90 8.95
CA ALA A 111 -5.51 3.04 9.16
C ALA A 111 -5.30 3.84 7.86
N LEU A 112 -5.04 3.18 6.73
CA LEU A 112 -4.86 3.81 5.43
C LEU A 112 -6.12 4.57 4.98
N HIS A 113 -7.31 4.03 5.26
CA HIS A 113 -8.57 4.71 5.00
C HIS A 113 -8.69 6.01 5.83
N ILE A 114 -8.41 5.95 7.13
CA ILE A 114 -8.44 7.13 8.02
C ILE A 114 -7.44 8.20 7.56
N LEU A 115 -6.27 7.79 7.10
CA LEU A 115 -5.22 8.68 6.59
C LEU A 115 -5.55 9.26 5.20
N GLY A 116 -6.60 8.77 4.53
CA GLY A 116 -7.02 9.26 3.22
C GLY A 116 -6.04 8.89 2.11
N ILE A 117 -5.42 7.71 2.18
CA ILE A 117 -4.58 7.18 1.10
C ILE A 117 -5.43 7.00 -0.17
N GLY A 118 -4.93 7.46 -1.31
CA GLY A 118 -5.71 7.50 -2.55
C GLY A 118 -5.72 6.17 -3.30
N ARG A 119 -4.60 5.44 -3.27
CA ARG A 119 -4.43 4.19 -4.01
C ARG A 119 -3.51 3.24 -3.25
N VAL A 120 -3.85 1.95 -3.28
CA VAL A 120 -3.00 0.88 -2.77
C VAL A 120 -2.72 -0.09 -3.90
N VAL A 121 -1.45 -0.37 -4.15
CA VAL A 121 -0.96 -1.40 -5.06
C VAL A 121 -0.27 -2.45 -4.22
N TYR A 122 -0.74 -3.70 -4.31
CA TYR A 122 -0.16 -4.79 -3.54
C TYR A 122 0.31 -5.96 -4.42
N GLY A 123 1.32 -6.69 -3.93
CA GLY A 123 1.90 -7.84 -4.63
C GLY A 123 1.01 -9.07 -4.60
N CYS A 124 0.97 -9.77 -3.47
CA CYS A 124 0.11 -10.95 -3.28
C CYS A 124 -1.04 -10.67 -2.29
N GLY A 125 -2.08 -11.49 -2.35
CA GLY A 125 -3.20 -11.45 -1.41
C GLY A 125 -2.81 -11.86 0.02
N ASN A 126 -3.67 -11.54 0.98
CA ASN A 126 -3.52 -11.92 2.39
C ASN A 126 -4.71 -12.77 2.84
N ASP A 127 -4.59 -14.08 2.63
CA ASP A 127 -5.67 -15.05 2.87
C ASP A 127 -6.09 -15.14 4.35
N ARG A 128 -5.22 -14.71 5.29
CA ARG A 128 -5.49 -14.82 6.73
C ARG A 128 -6.22 -13.59 7.27
N PHE A 129 -5.80 -12.40 6.84
CA PHE A 129 -6.21 -11.15 7.47
C PHE A 129 -6.45 -9.99 6.49
N GLY A 130 -6.52 -10.25 5.18
CA GLY A 130 -6.62 -9.21 4.14
C GLY A 130 -7.84 -8.32 4.27
N GLY A 131 -7.60 -7.00 4.27
CA GLY A 131 -8.60 -5.96 4.49
C GLY A 131 -9.06 -5.23 3.23
N THR A 132 -8.50 -5.54 2.05
CA THR A 132 -8.84 -4.87 0.79
C THR A 132 -9.60 -5.77 -0.20
N GLY A 133 -9.71 -7.07 0.10
CA GLY A 133 -10.64 -7.96 -0.60
C GLY A 133 -10.61 -9.42 -0.20
N SER A 134 -9.51 -9.91 0.40
CA SER A 134 -9.39 -11.35 0.67
C SER A 134 -10.28 -11.83 1.82
N VAL A 135 -10.38 -11.06 2.91
CA VAL A 135 -11.25 -11.38 4.06
C VAL A 135 -12.31 -10.30 4.26
N TYR A 136 -11.90 -9.04 4.28
CA TYR A 136 -12.77 -7.88 4.40
C TYR A 136 -12.50 -6.89 3.26
N ARG A 137 -13.43 -5.95 3.08
CA ARG A 137 -13.28 -4.81 2.18
C ARG A 137 -13.62 -3.54 2.96
N ILE A 138 -12.58 -2.88 3.46
CA ILE A 138 -12.67 -1.61 4.20
C ILE A 138 -12.67 -0.42 3.24
#